data_AF-A0A0C9U9L8-F1
#
_entry.id   AF-A0A0C9U9L8-F1
#
_cell.length_a   1.000
_cell.length_b   1.000
_cell.length_c   1.000
_cell.angle_alpha   90.00
_cell.angle_beta   90.00
_cell.angle_gamma   90.00
#
_symmetry.space_group_name_H-M   'P 1'
#
loop_
_entity.id
_entity.type
_entity.pdbx_description
1 polymer ?
#
loop_
_entity_poly.entity_id
_entity_poly.type
_entity_poly.pdbx_seq_one_letter_code
_entity_poly.pdbx_strand_id
1 'polypeptide(L)'
;GSKQNWRSLSKTLAASLNTDVYSLDLRNHGTSPHSSVMDYSTMAADVIHFCHKHHLKNVSLLGHSMGGKVVMALALRPDLP
;
A
#
# COMPACT_ATOMS: atom_id res chain seq x y z
N GLY A 1 -3.68 7.55 2.92
CA GLY A 1 -3.74 6.83 4.20
C GLY A 1 -2.39 6.95 4.83
N SER A 2 -2.33 7.21 6.12
CA SER A 2 -1.07 7.33 6.87
C SER A 2 -0.62 5.96 7.39
N LYS A 3 0.67 5.64 7.25
CA LYS A 3 1.28 4.41 7.78
C LYS A 3 1.21 4.32 9.29
N GLN A 4 1.11 5.45 9.98
CA GLN A 4 1.03 5.50 11.45
C GLN A 4 -0.21 4.76 11.98
N ASN A 5 -1.30 4.76 11.20
CA ASN A 5 -2.54 4.07 11.55
C ASN A 5 -2.39 2.54 11.60
N TRP A 6 -1.32 2.00 11.03
CA TRP A 6 -1.07 0.55 10.96
C TRP A 6 -0.04 0.08 11.99
N ARG A 7 0.62 0.98 12.73
CA ARG A 7 1.84 0.67 13.49
C ARG A 7 1.72 -0.51 14.46
N SER A 8 0.64 -0.61 15.23
CA SER A 8 0.44 -1.74 16.16
C SER A 8 0.14 -3.03 15.40
N LEU A 9 -0.81 -2.97 14.46
CA LEU A 9 -1.24 -4.10 13.66
C LEU A 9 -0.10 -4.70 12.84
N SER A 10 0.75 -3.88 12.23
CA SER A 10 1.90 -4.35 11.43
C SER A 10 2.89 -5.15 12.26
N LYS A 11 3.17 -4.73 13.50
CA LYS A 11 4.06 -5.47 14.40
C LYS A 11 3.47 -6.82 14.78
N THR A 12 2.18 -6.84 15.09
CA THR A 12 1.47 -8.09 15.41
C THR A 12 1.47 -9.03 14.21
N LEU A 13 1.12 -8.55 13.01
CA LEU A 13 1.10 -9.36 11.80
C LEU A 13 2.49 -9.92 11.45
N ALA A 14 3.53 -9.10 11.54
CA ALA A 14 4.89 -9.56 11.27
C ALA A 14 5.31 -10.69 12.22
N ALA A 15 5.01 -10.56 13.51
CA ALA A 15 5.31 -11.58 14.51
C ALA A 15 4.45 -12.84 14.35
N SER A 16 3.15 -12.71 14.09
CA SER A 16 2.22 -13.84 14.02
C SER A 16 2.35 -14.63 12.71
N LEU A 17 2.64 -13.97 11.60
CA LEU A 17 2.74 -14.60 10.28
C LEU A 17 4.19 -14.93 9.89
N ASN A 18 5.17 -14.49 10.70
CA ASN A 18 6.59 -14.62 10.41
C ASN A 18 6.93 -14.13 8.98
N THR A 19 6.49 -12.92 8.66
CA THR A 19 6.62 -12.33 7.33
C THR A 19 6.92 -10.82 7.42
N ASP A 20 7.54 -10.27 6.38
CA ASP A 20 7.81 -8.85 6.30
C ASP A 20 6.51 -8.07 6.06
N VAL A 21 6.28 -7.03 6.86
CA VAL A 21 5.11 -6.17 6.74
C VAL A 21 5.55 -4.74 6.45
N TYR A 22 5.14 -4.23 5.29
CA TYR A 22 5.39 -2.85 4.85
C TYR A 22 4.16 -1.99 5.05
N SER A 23 4.29 -0.90 5.81
CA SER A 23 3.23 0.09 6.00
C SER A 23 3.53 1.35 5.22
N LEU A 24 2.62 1.69 4.29
CA LEU A 24 2.82 2.79 3.34
C LEU A 24 2.05 4.04 3.73
N ASP A 25 2.71 5.18 3.54
CA ASP A 25 2.02 6.46 3.38
C ASP A 25 1.59 6.57 1.92
N LEU A 26 0.29 6.66 1.64
CA LEU A 26 -0.18 6.91 0.27
C LEU A 26 0.14 8.37 -0.13
N ARG A 27 0.18 8.68 -1.43
CA ARG A 27 0.33 10.07 -1.91
C ARG A 27 -0.59 11.04 -1.14
N ASN A 28 -0.13 12.27 -0.93
CA ASN A 28 -0.82 13.30 -0.15
C ASN A 28 -1.06 12.94 1.34
N HIS A 29 -0.35 11.96 1.91
CA HIS A 29 -0.46 11.59 3.32
C HIS A 29 0.92 11.35 3.96
N GLY A 30 0.99 11.58 5.27
CA GLY A 30 2.14 11.24 6.09
C GLY A 30 3.41 11.89 5.54
N THR A 31 4.42 11.07 5.23
CA THR A 31 5.69 11.54 4.66
C THR A 31 5.80 11.37 3.15
N SER A 32 4.73 10.94 2.47
CA SER A 32 4.75 10.74 1.02
C SER A 32 4.57 12.05 0.26
N PRO A 33 5.14 12.18 -0.97
CA PRO A 33 5.02 13.38 -1.77
C PRO A 33 3.57 13.80 -2.02
N HIS A 34 3.40 15.11 -2.23
CA HIS A 34 2.13 15.70 -2.59
C HIS A 34 2.00 15.84 -4.11
N SER A 35 0.79 15.64 -4.62
CA SER A 35 0.42 15.76 -6.03
C SER A 35 -0.99 16.32 -6.16
N SER A 36 -1.22 17.12 -7.20
CA SER A 36 -2.55 17.60 -7.58
C SER A 36 -3.47 16.47 -8.09
N VAL A 37 -2.90 15.35 -8.56
CA VAL A 37 -3.65 14.20 -9.06
C VAL A 37 -3.79 13.15 -7.95
N MET A 38 -5.03 12.83 -7.61
CA MET A 38 -5.36 11.88 -6.54
C MET A 38 -6.63 11.10 -6.86
N ASP A 39 -6.49 10.14 -7.78
CA ASP A 39 -7.52 9.14 -8.08
C ASP A 39 -7.05 7.73 -7.71
N TYR A 40 -7.95 6.77 -7.64
CA TYR A 40 -7.60 5.42 -7.18
C TYR A 40 -6.66 4.69 -8.13
N SER A 41 -6.73 4.98 -9.44
CA SER A 41 -5.88 4.35 -10.44
C SER A 41 -4.41 4.78 -10.29
N THR A 42 -4.17 6.06 -10.07
CA THR A 42 -2.84 6.63 -9.84
C THR A 42 -2.29 6.22 -8.47
N MET A 43 -3.13 6.18 -7.44
CA MET A 43 -2.73 5.66 -6.13
C MET A 43 -2.38 4.17 -6.16
N ALA A 44 -3.11 3.36 -6.93
CA ALA A 44 -2.79 1.95 -7.13
C ALA A 44 -1.44 1.78 -7.86
N ALA A 45 -1.18 2.63 -8.86
CA ALA A 45 0.10 2.63 -9.57
C ALA A 45 1.29 2.94 -8.64
N ASP A 46 1.13 3.82 -7.65
CA ASP A 46 2.19 4.09 -6.66
C ASP A 46 2.52 2.86 -5.82
N VAL A 47 1.52 2.06 -5.45
CA VAL A 47 1.72 0.83 -4.69
C VAL A 47 2.47 -0.20 -5.54
N ILE A 48 2.12 -0.36 -6.81
CA ILE A 48 2.86 -1.21 -7.76
C ILE A 48 4.31 -0.72 -7.89
N HIS A 49 4.50 0.58 -8.06
CA HIS A 49 5.84 1.18 -8.14
C HIS A 49 6.67 0.89 -6.88
N PHE A 50 6.06 0.98 -5.69
CA PHE A 50 6.69 0.60 -4.44
C PHE A 50 7.11 -0.89 -4.45
N CYS A 51 6.21 -1.80 -4.84
CA CYS A 51 6.53 -3.23 -4.94
C CYS A 51 7.73 -3.48 -5.88
N HIS A 52 7.74 -2.87 -7.07
CA HIS A 52 8.84 -3.00 -8.03
C HIS A 52 10.15 -2.46 -7.48
N LYS A 53 10.13 -1.25 -6.90
CA LYS A 53 11.33 -0.60 -6.33
C LYS A 53 11.96 -1.44 -5.22
N HIS A 54 11.15 -2.13 -4.43
CA HIS A 54 11.59 -2.99 -3.35
C HIS A 54 11.73 -4.46 -3.74
N HIS A 55 11.60 -4.80 -5.04
CA HIS A 55 11.68 -6.15 -5.57
C HIS A 55 10.73 -7.16 -4.89
N LEU A 56 9.57 -6.68 -4.45
CA LEU A 56 8.56 -7.50 -3.79
C LEU A 56 7.74 -8.28 -4.83
N LYS A 57 7.54 -9.57 -4.57
CA LYS A 57 6.75 -10.49 -5.42
C LYS A 57 5.79 -11.30 -4.56
N ASN A 58 4.66 -11.73 -5.13
CA ASN A 58 3.64 -12.52 -4.43
C ASN A 58 3.19 -11.90 -3.10
N VAL A 59 2.87 -10.60 -3.12
CA VAL A 59 2.50 -9.84 -1.92
C VAL A 59 1.01 -9.95 -1.62
N SER A 60 0.67 -10.00 -0.32
CA SER A 60 -0.70 -9.77 0.15
C SER A 60 -0.90 -8.29 0.45
N LEU A 61 -1.99 -7.71 -0.06
CA LEU A 61 -2.33 -6.31 0.15
C LEU A 61 -3.51 -6.16 1.10
N LEU A 62 -3.40 -5.24 2.05
CA LEU A 62 -4.44 -4.90 3.01
C LEU A 62 -4.69 -3.39 3.02
N GLY A 63 -5.96 -2.99 3.02
CA GLY A 63 -6.34 -1.58 2.98
C GLY A 63 -7.60 -1.29 3.79
N HIS A 64 -7.65 -0.11 4.42
CA HIS A 64 -8.79 0.39 5.17
C HIS A 64 -9.30 1.72 4.58
N SER A 65 -10.63 1.88 4.49
CA SER A 65 -11.28 3.07 3.92
C SER A 65 -10.71 3.42 2.53
N MET A 66 -10.08 4.58 2.36
CA MET A 66 -9.41 4.97 1.11
C MET A 66 -8.34 3.95 0.68
N GLY A 67 -7.58 3.38 1.61
CA GLY A 67 -6.60 2.34 1.30
C GLY A 67 -7.25 1.06 0.79
N GLY A 68 -8.45 0.72 1.27
CA GLY A 68 -9.21 -0.43 0.77
C GLY A 68 -9.60 -0.24 -0.70
N LYS A 69 -10.08 0.96 -1.06
CA LYS A 69 -10.39 1.30 -2.46
C LYS A 69 -9.16 1.26 -3.36
N VAL A 70 -7.99 1.67 -2.86
CA VAL A 70 -6.72 1.57 -3.60
C VAL A 70 -6.33 0.12 -3.85
N VAL A 71 -6.43 -0.74 -2.83
CA VAL A 71 -6.15 -2.18 -3.00
C VAL A 71 -7.14 -2.83 -3.97
N MET A 72 -8.42 -2.51 -3.88
CA MET A 72 -9.43 -2.98 -4.83
C MET A 72 -9.15 -2.50 -6.26
N ALA A 73 -8.80 -1.23 -6.44
CA ALA A 73 -8.44 -0.68 -7.74
C ALA A 73 -7.20 -1.37 -8.32
N LEU A 74 -6.19 -1.66 -7.48
CA LEU A 74 -5.01 -2.42 -7.86
C LEU A 74 -5.37 -3.83 -8.30
N ALA A 75 -6.20 -4.55 -7.53
CA ALA A 75 -6.60 -5.93 -7.80
C ALA A 75 -7.30 -6.13 -9.16
N LEU A 76 -7.89 -5.08 -9.72
CA LEU A 76 -8.54 -5.11 -11.03
C LEU A 76 -7.60 -4.79 -12.20
N ARG A 77 -6.34 -4.46 -11.92
CA ARG A 77 -5.38 -4.10 -12.96
C ARG A 77 -4.82 -5.36 -13.65
N PRO A 78 -4.46 -5.26 -14.95
CA PRO A 78 -3.88 -6.38 -15.68
C PRO A 78 -2.40 -6.63 -15.33
N ASP A 79 -1.71 -5.65 -14.74
CA ASP A 79 -0.27 -5.64 -14.45
C ASP A 79 0.03 -5.92 -12.97
N LEU A 80 -0.67 -6.90 -12.37
CA LEU A 80 -0.40 -7.33 -11.00
C LEU A 80 1.04 -7.88 -10.88
N PRO A 81 1.81 -7.45 -9.85
CA PRO A 81 3.16 -7.97 -9.60
C PRO A 81 3.19 -9.43 -9.15
#